data_AF-A0A382J952-F1
#
_entry.id   AF-A0A382J952-F1
#
_cell.length_a   1.000
_cell.length_b   1.000
_cell.length_c   1.000
_cell.angle_alpha   90.00
_cell.angle_beta   90.00
_cell.angle_gamma   90.00
#
_symmetry.space_group_name_H-M   'P 1'
#
loop_
_entity.id
_entity.type
_entity.pdbx_description
1 polymer ?
#
loop_
_entity_poly.entity_id
_entity_poly.type
_entity_poly.pdbx_seq_one_letter_code
_entity_poly.pdbx_strand_id
1 'polypeptide(L)' 'MENIEQLVQKTKMTYIDAIMFYCDENKLEPETAGKMVGGKLKQNVQDEAEDLHLIQRTSKLPL' A
#
# COMPACT_ATOMS: atom_id res chain seq x y z
N MET A 1 2.11 -15.92 6.78
CA MET A 1 2.24 -14.80 5.82
C MET A 1 2.40 -13.55 6.64
N GLU A 2 3.61 -13.00 6.69
CA GLU A 2 3.82 -11.68 7.28
C GLU A 2 3.02 -10.68 6.45
N ASN A 3 2.01 -10.06 7.07
CA ASN A 3 1.12 -9.13 6.40
C ASN A 3 1.68 -7.71 6.53
N ILE A 4 1.51 -6.89 5.50
CA ILE A 4 1.85 -5.47 5.51
C ILE A 4 1.25 -4.76 6.73
N GLU A 5 0.06 -5.18 7.19
CA GLU A 5 -0.57 -4.67 8.42
C GLU A 5 0.27 -4.87 9.69
N GLN A 6 0.98 -5.99 9.81
CA GLN A 6 1.88 -6.22 10.94
C GLN A 6 3.12 -5.35 10.85
N LEU A 7 3.62 -5.11 9.64
CA LEU A 7 4.73 -4.21 9.43
C LEU A 7 4.35 -2.79 9.84
N VAL A 8 3.22 -2.29 9.34
CA VAL A 8 2.61 -1.00 9.73
C VAL A 8 2.47 -0.87 11.24
N GLN A 9 1.98 -1.92 11.93
CA GLN A 9 1.83 -1.87 13.39
C GLN A 9 3.17 -1.86 14.14
N LYS A 10 4.17 -2.63 13.66
CA LYS A 10 5.50 -2.73 14.29
C LYS A 10 6.33 -1.47 14.10
N THR A 11 6.34 -0.92 12.89
CA THR A 11 7.19 0.21 12.53
C THR A 11 6.45 1.55 12.55
N LYS A 12 5.12 1.54 12.70
CA LYS A 12 4.23 2.72 12.66
C LYS A 12 4.34 3.56 11.39
N MET A 13 4.82 2.97 10.30
CA MET A 13 4.91 3.61 8.99
C MET A 13 3.59 3.51 8.22
N THR A 14 3.41 4.35 7.20
CA THR A 14 2.22 4.33 6.34
C THR A 14 2.13 3.02 5.54
N TYR A 15 0.97 2.71 4.99
CA TYR A 15 0.83 1.53 4.12
C TYR A 15 1.76 1.59 2.91
N ILE A 16 1.95 2.78 2.33
CA ILE A 16 2.83 3.01 1.18
C ILE A 16 4.29 2.69 1.54
N ASP A 17 4.78 3.23 2.66
CA ASP A 17 6.13 2.95 3.17
C ASP A 17 6.31 1.48 3.52
N ALA A 18 5.30 0.88 4.16
CA ALA A 18 5.35 -0.53 4.54
C ALA A 18 5.45 -1.45 3.32
N ILE A 19 4.78 -1.11 2.21
CA ILE A 19 4.89 -1.85 0.96
C ILE A 19 6.27 -1.66 0.35
N MET A 20 6.80 -0.43 0.31
CA MET A 20 8.16 -0.15 -0.19
C MET A 20 9.21 -0.91 0.61
N PHE A 21 9.13 -0.87 1.94
CA PHE A 21 10.04 -1.59 2.83
C PHE A 21 9.96 -3.10 2.61
N TYR A 22 8.74 -3.64 2.53
CA TYR A 22 8.55 -5.06 2.24
C TYR A 22 9.12 -5.43 0.87
N CYS A 23 8.99 -4.56 -0.12
CA CYS A 23 9.55 -4.73 -1.46
C CYS A 23 11.08 -4.77 -1.42
N ASP A 24 11.72 -3.87 -0.67
CA ASP A 24 13.17 -3.79 -0.54
C ASP A 24 13.76 -5.02 0.20
N GLU A 25 13.19 -5.37 1.36
CA GLU A 25 13.62 -6.50 2.19
C GLU A 25 13.50 -7.83 1.44
N ASN A 26 12.43 -8.01 0.65
CA ASN A 26 12.20 -9.23 -0.10
C ASN A 26 12.79 -9.18 -1.52
N LYS A 27 13.48 -8.09 -1.89
CA LYS A 27 13.93 -7.81 -3.27
C LYS A 27 12.85 -8.09 -4.31
N LEU A 28 11.64 -7.63 -4.03
CA LEU A 28 10.50 -7.74 -4.93
C LEU A 28 10.50 -6.57 -5.90
N GLU A 29 10.07 -6.85 -7.12
CA GLU A 29 9.82 -5.81 -8.10
C GLU A 29 8.49 -5.10 -7.75
N PRO A 30 8.36 -3.79 -8.03
CA PRO A 30 7.14 -3.04 -7.77
C PRO A 30 5.89 -3.63 -8.46
N GLU A 31 6.07 -4.27 -9.62
CA GLU A 31 5.00 -5.02 -10.30
C GLU A 31 4.47 -6.19 -9.46
N THR A 32 5.35 -6.85 -8.70
CA THR A 32 4.99 -7.96 -7.81
C THR A 32 4.36 -7.44 -6.51
N ALA A 33 4.86 -6.31 -5.99
CA ALA A 33 4.22 -5.63 -4.87
C ALA A 33 2.77 -5.25 -5.18
N GLY A 34 2.50 -4.72 -6.38
CA GLY A 34 1.14 -4.42 -6.82
C GLY A 34 0.19 -5.63 -6.80
N LYS A 35 0.70 -6.85 -6.99
CA LYS A 35 -0.10 -8.09 -6.91
C LYS A 35 -0.37 -8.53 -5.47
N MET A 36 0.51 -8.22 -4.52
CA MET A 36 0.27 -8.47 -3.08
C MET A 36 -0.66 -7.43 -2.46
N VAL A 37 -0.68 -6.22 -3.01
CA VAL A 37 -1.57 -5.13 -2.58
C VAL A 37 -2.96 -5.38 -3.17
N GLY A 38 -3.66 -6.33 -2.56
CA GLY A 38 -5.00 -6.76 -2.94
C GLY A 38 -6.07 -6.35 -1.92
N GLY A 39 -7.33 -6.28 -2.38
CA GLY A 39 -8.50 -6.08 -1.52
C GLY A 39 -8.44 -4.79 -0.70
N LYS A 40 -8.60 -4.92 0.62
CA LYS A 40 -8.67 -3.79 1.55
C LYS A 40 -7.36 -3.00 1.65
N LEU A 41 -6.21 -3.68 1.50
CA LEU A 41 -4.90 -3.02 1.54
C LEU A 41 -4.73 -2.04 0.39
N LYS A 42 -5.17 -2.42 -0.82
CA LYS A 42 -5.17 -1.55 -2.00
C LYS A 42 -5.99 -0.29 -1.77
N GLN A 43 -7.15 -0.43 -1.14
CA GLN A 43 -8.03 0.69 -0.88
C GLN A 43 -7.40 1.66 0.14
N ASN A 44 -6.80 1.14 1.22
CA ASN A 44 -6.08 1.97 2.19
C ASN A 44 -4.89 2.70 1.54
N VAL A 45 -4.09 2.01 0.73
CA VAL A 45 -2.94 2.60 0.02
C VAL A 45 -3.39 3.67 -0.96
N GLN A 46 -4.51 3.45 -1.65
CA GLN A 46 -5.08 4.43 -2.56
C GLN A 46 -5.55 5.67 -1.81
N ASP A 47 -6.36 5.50 -0.76
CA ASP A 47 -6.85 6.62 0.06
C ASP A 47 -5.67 7.44 0.64
N GLU A 48 -4.61 6.78 1.13
CA GLU A 48 -3.39 7.45 1.61
C GLU A 48 -2.66 8.20 0.48
N ALA A 49 -2.52 7.59 -0.70
CA ALA A 49 -1.86 8.23 -1.84
C ALA A 49 -2.65 9.42 -2.38
N GLU A 50 -3.99 9.37 -2.29
CA GLU A 50 -4.89 10.47 -2.61
C GLU A 50 -4.78 11.60 -1.58
N ASP A 51 -4.73 11.28 -0.28
CA ASP A 51 -4.54 12.26 0.80
C ASP A 51 -3.20 12.98 0.70
N LEU A 52 -2.15 12.23 0.36
CA LEU A 52 -0.80 12.75 0.12
C LEU A 52 -0.63 13.44 -1.24
N HIS A 53 -1.69 13.54 -2.06
CA HIS A 53 -1.64 14.10 -3.42
C HIS A 53 -0.58 13.45 -4.34
N LEU A 54 -0.21 12.20 -4.08
CA LEU A 54 0.74 11.44 -4.90
C LEU A 54 0.09 10.93 -6.19
N ILE A 55 -1.22 10.71 -6.15
CA ILE A 55 -2.03 10.31 -7.30
C ILE A 55 -3.25 11.22 -7.43
N GLN A 56 -3.78 11.35 -8.65
CA GLN A 56 -5.05 12.05 -8.84
C GLN A 56 -6.16 11.28 -8.14
N ARG A 57 -7.00 12.04 -7.42
CA ARG A 57 -8.16 11.48 -6.73
C ARG A 57 -9.08 10.84 -7.76
N THR A 58 -9.22 9.52 -7.71
CA THR A 58 -10.16 8.84 -8.60
C THR A 58 -11.51 8.92 -7.92
N SER A 59 -12.42 9.77 -8.42
CA SER A 59 -13.80 9.79 -7.93
C SER A 59 -14.37 8.38 -8.06
N LYS A 60 -14.54 7.68 -6.93
CA LYS A 60 -15.23 6.39 -6.91
C LYS A 60 -16.62 6.65 -7.49
N LEU A 61 -16.91 6.05 -8.64
CA LEU A 61 -18.20 6.19 -9.29
C LEU A 61 -19.27 5.82 -8.24
N PRO A 62 -20.27 6.67 -7.98
CA PRO A 62 -21.31 6.35 -7.02
C PRO A 62 -21.98 5.05 -7.49
N LEU A 63 -21.93 4.01 -6.65
CA LEU A 63 -22.70 2.78 -6.82
C LEU A 63 -24.17 3.07 -6.52
#